data_AF-A0A1V9ZKD8-F1
#
_entry.id   AF-A0A1V9ZKD8-F1
#
_cell.length_a   1.000
_cell.length_b   1.000
_cell.length_c   1.000
_cell.angle_alpha   90.00
_cell.angle_beta   90.00
_cell.angle_gamma   90.00
#
_symmetry.space_group_name_H-M   'P 1'
#
loop_
_entity.id
_entity.type
_entity.pdbx_description
1 polymer ?
#
loop_
_entity_poly.entity_id
_entity_poly.type
_entity_poly.pdbx_seq_one_letter_code
_entity_poly.pdbx_strand_id
1 'polypeptide(L)'
;MFPLRRVHSSPATRCQQRIKLRMVQEMVLKKQERLEEDSKRQRAREVSEVGAKVAAQRLKSRRDQELKALDDGVELLILNQPSSIEAMNVARMLSPRFAEHVSFVPAVPSHSKADFRVKSLLENDRIGAFYR
;
A
#
# COMPACT_ATOMS: atom_id res chain seq x y z
N MET A 1 41.06 -44.89 -53.02
CA MET A 1 40.96 -43.89 -51.94
C MET A 1 40.75 -42.52 -52.58
N PHE A 2 39.55 -41.95 -52.50
CA PHE A 2 39.26 -40.60 -52.99
C PHE A 2 39.37 -39.59 -51.84
N PRO A 3 40.07 -38.45 -51.99
CA PRO A 3 40.16 -37.47 -50.92
C PRO A 3 38.84 -36.69 -50.80
N LEU A 4 38.33 -36.60 -49.58
CA LEU A 4 37.17 -35.79 -49.22
C LEU A 4 37.46 -34.32 -49.55
N ARG A 5 36.78 -33.76 -50.55
CA ARG A 5 36.80 -32.32 -50.85
C ARG A 5 36.31 -31.55 -49.63
N ARG A 6 37.19 -30.75 -49.01
CA ARG A 6 36.78 -29.76 -48.01
C ARG A 6 35.91 -28.72 -48.71
N VAL A 7 34.60 -28.78 -48.47
CA VAL A 7 33.66 -27.76 -48.94
C VAL A 7 33.92 -26.50 -48.12
N HIS A 8 34.69 -25.57 -48.67
CA HIS A 8 34.84 -24.25 -48.06
C HIS A 8 33.55 -23.46 -48.29
N SER A 9 32.83 -23.20 -47.20
CA SER A 9 31.62 -22.36 -47.23
C SER A 9 31.94 -20.99 -47.82
N SER A 10 31.10 -20.54 -48.77
CA SER A 10 31.27 -19.25 -49.42
C SER A 10 31.24 -18.11 -48.40
N PRO A 11 31.94 -16.98 -48.64
CA PRO A 11 31.93 -15.83 -47.74
C PRO A 11 30.51 -15.33 -47.40
N ALA A 12 29.59 -15.40 -48.38
CA ALA A 12 28.19 -15.04 -48.20
C ALA A 12 27.48 -15.97 -47.19
N THR A 13 27.74 -17.27 -47.26
CA THR A 13 27.15 -18.26 -46.34
C THR A 13 27.67 -18.07 -44.90
N ARG A 14 28.96 -17.76 -44.74
CA ARG A 14 29.55 -17.44 -43.41
C ARG A 14 28.98 -16.15 -42.82
N CYS A 15 28.75 -15.14 -43.65
CA CYS A 15 28.10 -13.89 -43.24
C CYS A 15 26.67 -14.14 -42.74
N GLN A 16 25.86 -14.89 -43.50
CA GLN A 16 24.49 -15.25 -43.11
C GLN A 16 24.43 -16.07 -41.81
N GLN A 17 25.37 -17.00 -41.60
CA GLN A 17 25.46 -17.76 -40.34
C GLN A 17 25.75 -16.85 -39.14
N ARG A 18 26.65 -15.88 -39.27
CA ARG A 18 26.93 -14.89 -38.21
C ARG A 18 25.72 -14.03 -37.87
N ILE A 19 24.97 -13.58 -38.88
CA ILE A 19 23.75 -12.79 -38.68
C ILE A 19 22.72 -13.63 -37.90
N LYS A 20 22.50 -14.88 -38.30
CA LYS A 20 21.57 -15.79 -37.61
C LYS A 20 21.98 -16.01 -36.15
N LEU A 21 23.26 -16.25 -35.89
CA LEU A 21 23.76 -16.44 -34.52
C LEU A 21 23.53 -15.19 -33.66
N ARG A 22 23.81 -14.00 -34.19
CA ARG A 22 23.57 -12.74 -33.48
C ARG A 22 22.09 -12.51 -33.19
N MET A 23 21.21 -12.76 -34.17
CA MET A 23 19.75 -12.63 -33.97
C MET A 23 19.24 -13.57 -32.88
N VAL A 24 19.74 -14.81 -32.84
CA VAL A 24 19.37 -15.78 -31.79
C VAL A 24 19.88 -15.30 -30.42
N GLN A 25 21.12 -14.81 -30.33
CA GLN A 25 21.65 -14.27 -29.08
C GLN A 25 20.84 -13.06 -28.59
N GLU A 26 20.50 -12.12 -29.46
CA GLU A 26 19.65 -10.97 -29.11
C GLU A 26 18.24 -11.40 -28.67
N MET A 27 17.66 -12.42 -29.31
CA MET A 27 16.37 -12.99 -28.90
C MET A 27 16.43 -13.63 -27.52
N VAL A 28 17.51 -14.37 -27.21
CA VAL A 28 17.70 -14.97 -25.88
C VAL A 28 17.85 -13.89 -24.81
N LEU A 29 18.67 -12.87 -25.07
CA LEU A 29 18.87 -11.74 -24.14
C LEU A 29 17.56 -11.00 -23.87
N LYS A 30 16.81 -10.63 -24.91
CA LYS A 30 15.49 -9.99 -24.75
C LYS A 30 14.51 -10.85 -23.97
N LYS A 31 14.54 -12.17 -24.16
CA LYS A 31 13.69 -13.09 -23.40
C LYS A 31 14.08 -13.10 -21.92
N GLN A 32 15.38 -13.10 -21.61
CA GLN A 32 15.87 -13.02 -20.24
C GLN A 32 15.49 -11.69 -19.58
N GLU A 33 15.71 -10.56 -20.26
CA GLU A 33 15.33 -9.22 -19.76
C GLU A 33 13.83 -9.16 -19.41
N ARG A 34 12.96 -9.65 -20.29
CA ARG A 34 11.52 -9.71 -20.02
C ARG A 34 11.19 -10.56 -18.80
N LEU A 35 11.81 -11.74 -18.66
CA LEU A 35 11.60 -12.60 -17.49
C LEU A 35 12.05 -11.92 -16.19
N GLU A 36 13.16 -11.18 -16.23
CA GLU A 36 13.63 -10.41 -15.08
C GLU A 36 12.69 -9.26 -14.71
N GLU A 37 12.17 -8.52 -15.71
CA GLU A 37 11.18 -7.47 -15.50
C GLU A 37 9.88 -8.02 -14.90
N ASP A 38 9.38 -9.13 -15.44
CA ASP A 38 8.17 -9.77 -14.93
C ASP A 38 8.36 -10.28 -13.50
N SER A 39 9.52 -10.87 -13.19
CA SER A 39 9.87 -11.26 -11.81
C SER A 39 9.94 -10.08 -10.85
N LYS A 40 10.52 -8.94 -11.28
CA LYS A 40 10.56 -7.71 -10.47
C LYS A 40 9.16 -7.16 -10.23
N ARG A 41 8.31 -7.13 -11.26
CA ARG A 41 6.91 -6.67 -11.16
C ARG A 41 6.08 -7.57 -10.24
N GLN A 42 6.27 -8.89 -10.33
CA GLN A 42 5.57 -9.83 -9.47
C GLN A 42 5.94 -9.63 -8.00
N ARG A 43 7.23 -9.53 -7.68
CA ARG A 43 7.69 -9.23 -6.31
C ARG A 43 7.15 -7.90 -5.79
N ALA A 44 7.13 -6.87 -6.63
CA ALA A 44 6.56 -5.57 -6.24
C ALA A 44 5.06 -5.65 -5.92
N ARG A 45 4.29 -6.43 -6.69
CA ARG A 45 2.86 -6.68 -6.41
C ARG A 45 2.66 -7.40 -5.08
N GLU A 46 3.40 -8.48 -4.86
CA GLU A 46 3.34 -9.26 -3.61
C GLU A 46 3.67 -8.37 -2.39
N VAL A 47 4.72 -7.56 -2.47
CA VAL A 47 5.11 -6.62 -1.40
C VAL A 47 4.06 -5.53 -1.21
N SER A 48 3.46 -5.00 -2.27
CA SER A 48 2.41 -3.99 -2.18
C SER A 48 1.14 -4.51 -1.51
N GLU A 49 0.71 -5.73 -1.86
CA GLU A 49 -0.48 -6.36 -1.28
C GLU A 49 -0.30 -6.69 0.21
N VAL A 50 0.87 -7.20 0.58
CA VAL A 50 1.21 -7.48 1.99
C VAL A 50 1.39 -6.17 2.74
N GLY A 51 2.08 -5.19 2.15
CA GLY A 51 2.37 -3.89 2.74
C GLY A 51 1.11 -3.12 3.12
N ALA A 52 0.10 -3.10 2.23
CA ALA A 52 -1.18 -2.45 2.51
C ALA A 52 -1.92 -3.11 3.68
N LYS A 53 -1.96 -4.45 3.73
CA LYS A 53 -2.57 -5.20 4.85
C LYS A 53 -1.85 -4.95 6.16
N VAL A 54 -0.52 -4.96 6.16
CA VAL A 54 0.31 -4.68 7.34
C VAL A 54 0.11 -3.25 7.82
N ALA A 55 0.04 -2.27 6.93
CA ALA A 55 -0.22 -0.88 7.29
C ALA A 55 -1.61 -0.70 7.93
N ALA A 56 -2.65 -1.31 7.33
CA ALA A 56 -4.00 -1.30 7.89
C ALA A 56 -4.06 -1.98 9.28
N GLN A 57 -3.37 -3.11 9.44
CA GLN A 57 -3.27 -3.80 10.73
C GLN A 57 -2.59 -2.92 11.78
N ARG A 58 -1.48 -2.25 11.46
CA ARG A 58 -0.79 -1.32 12.37
C ARG A 58 -1.69 -0.17 12.82
N LEU A 59 -2.45 0.41 11.88
CA LEU A 59 -3.41 1.48 12.22
C LEU A 59 -4.52 0.98 13.14
N LYS A 60 -5.03 -0.24 12.90
CA LYS A 60 -6.03 -0.86 13.78
C LYS A 60 -5.44 -1.11 15.18
N SER A 61 -4.29 -1.76 15.26
CA SER A 61 -3.61 -2.03 16.54
C SER A 61 -3.32 -0.77 17.34
N ARG A 62 -2.93 0.33 16.66
CA ARG A 62 -2.73 1.62 17.32
C ARG A 62 -4.03 2.17 17.90
N ARG A 63 -5.13 2.14 17.13
CA ARG A 63 -6.46 2.56 17.64
C ARG A 63 -6.90 1.71 18.83
N ASP A 64 -6.69 0.40 18.76
CA ASP A 64 -7.04 -0.52 19.85
C ASP A 64 -6.22 -0.21 21.12
N GLN A 65 -4.93 0.14 20.97
CA GLN A 65 -4.09 0.57 22.08
C GLN A 65 -4.53 1.92 22.68
N GLU A 66 -4.88 2.89 21.82
CA GLU A 66 -5.38 4.20 22.26
C GLU A 66 -6.72 4.05 23.00
N LEU A 67 -7.63 3.20 22.51
CA LEU A 67 -8.88 2.86 23.18
C LEU A 67 -8.64 2.20 24.54
N LYS A 68 -7.71 1.24 24.59
CA LYS A 68 -7.35 0.58 25.85
C LYS A 68 -6.75 1.55 26.85
N ALA A 69 -5.85 2.43 26.41
CA ALA A 69 -5.25 3.44 27.30
C ALA A 69 -6.29 4.43 27.85
N LEU A 70 -7.31 4.76 27.05
CA LEU A 70 -8.43 5.56 27.51
C LEU A 70 -9.24 4.82 28.58
N ASP A 71 -9.56 3.54 28.34
CA ASP A 71 -10.29 2.68 29.27
C ASP A 71 -9.54 2.51 30.61
N ASP A 72 -8.24 2.21 30.53
CA ASP A 72 -7.34 2.14 31.69
C ASP A 72 -7.29 3.48 32.46
N GLY A 73 -7.32 4.61 31.74
CA GLY A 73 -7.39 5.94 32.33
C GLY A 73 -8.70 6.21 33.08
N VAL A 74 -9.83 5.75 32.54
CA VAL A 74 -11.14 5.84 33.19
C VAL A 74 -11.18 4.99 34.47
N GLU A 75 -10.68 3.75 34.41
CA GLU A 75 -10.55 2.88 35.57
C GLU A 75 -9.72 3.53 36.68
N LEU A 76 -8.57 4.12 36.35
CA LEU A 76 -7.75 4.86 37.32
C LEU A 76 -8.49 6.04 37.95
N LEU A 77 -9.27 6.79 37.17
CA LEU A 77 -10.07 7.89 37.70
C LEU A 77 -11.12 7.39 38.71
N ILE A 78 -11.74 6.24 38.45
CA ILE A 78 -12.72 5.62 39.35
C ILE A 78 -12.03 5.12 40.63
N LEU A 79 -10.89 4.44 40.49
CA LEU A 79 -10.14 3.86 41.62
C LEU A 79 -9.53 4.93 42.55
N ASN A 80 -9.20 6.10 42.02
CA ASN A 80 -8.62 7.20 42.79
C ASN A 80 -9.66 8.05 43.54
N GLN A 81 -10.96 7.74 43.45
CA GLN A 81 -11.97 8.49 44.20
C GLN A 81 -11.93 8.15 45.69
N PRO A 82 -12.12 9.15 46.59
CA PRO A 82 -12.02 8.96 48.03
C PRO A 82 -13.21 8.19 48.63
N SER A 83 -14.31 8.06 47.88
CA SER A 83 -15.51 7.35 48.31
C SER A 83 -16.15 6.54 47.18
N SER A 84 -16.86 5.46 47.55
CA SER A 84 -17.54 4.60 46.58
C SER A 84 -18.67 5.32 45.84
N ILE A 85 -19.32 6.29 46.48
CA ILE A 85 -20.37 7.11 45.86
C ILE A 85 -19.78 8.05 44.78
N GLU A 86 -18.61 8.63 45.04
CA GLU A 86 -17.90 9.46 44.06
C GLU A 86 -17.39 8.62 42.88
N ALA A 87 -16.82 7.45 43.16
CA ALA A 87 -16.43 6.48 42.13
C ALA A 87 -17.62 6.11 41.21
N MET A 88 -18.79 5.82 41.79
CA MET A 88 -20.00 5.52 41.03
C MET A 88 -20.50 6.71 40.19
N ASN A 89 -20.40 7.93 40.72
CA ASN A 89 -20.81 9.13 39.99
C ASN A 89 -19.90 9.39 38.79
N VAL A 90 -18.58 9.23 38.95
CA VAL A 90 -17.60 9.31 37.87
C VAL A 90 -17.89 8.25 36.80
N ALA A 91 -18.07 6.99 37.20
CA ALA A 91 -18.42 5.91 36.27
C ALA A 91 -19.73 6.17 35.51
N ARG A 92 -20.72 6.79 36.17
CA ARG A 92 -21.99 7.17 35.54
C ARG A 92 -21.80 8.28 34.50
N MET A 93 -21.06 9.35 34.81
CA MET A 93 -20.80 10.44 33.86
C MET A 93 -20.01 9.99 32.63
N LEU A 94 -19.08 9.05 32.82
CA LEU A 94 -18.24 8.51 31.75
C LEU A 94 -18.92 7.37 30.97
N SER A 95 -20.05 6.86 31.46
CA SER A 95 -20.77 5.78 30.79
C SER A 95 -21.27 6.26 29.42
N PRO A 96 -21.10 5.44 28.36
CA PRO A 96 -21.62 5.75 27.03
C PRO A 96 -23.12 6.07 26.99
N ARG A 97 -23.88 5.61 28.00
CA ARG A 97 -25.31 5.95 28.16
C ARG A 97 -25.58 7.44 28.39
N PHE A 98 -24.61 8.16 28.95
CA PHE A 98 -24.69 9.60 29.24
C PHE A 98 -23.77 10.43 28.35
N ALA A 99 -23.07 9.80 27.39
CA ALA A 99 -22.31 10.52 26.39
C ALA A 99 -23.29 11.29 25.49
N GLU A 100 -23.29 12.63 25.57
CA GLU A 100 -23.97 13.44 24.57
C GLU A 100 -23.34 13.17 23.21
N HIS A 101 -24.10 12.55 22.31
CA HIS A 101 -23.68 12.35 20.93
C HIS A 101 -23.74 13.68 20.18
N VAL A 102 -22.62 14.41 20.16
CA VAL A 102 -22.45 15.50 19.20
C VAL A 102 -22.32 14.88 17.82
N SER A 103 -23.46 14.77 17.12
CA SER A 103 -23.45 14.35 15.72
C SER A 103 -22.84 15.46 14.87
N PHE A 104 -21.62 15.22 14.37
CA PHE A 104 -21.06 16.08 13.35
C PHE A 104 -21.84 15.82 12.06
N VAL A 105 -22.74 16.74 11.72
CA VAL A 105 -23.38 16.76 10.41
C VAL A 105 -22.42 17.46 9.46
N PRO A 106 -21.79 16.74 8.51
CA PRO A 106 -20.90 17.38 7.56
C PRO A 106 -21.68 18.43 6.75
N ALA A 107 -21.11 19.63 6.63
CA ALA A 107 -21.72 20.74 5.89
C ALA A 107 -21.93 20.40 4.40
N VAL A 108 -21.17 19.43 3.89
CA VAL A 108 -21.30 18.90 2.53
C VAL A 108 -21.82 17.46 2.63
N PRO A 109 -23.03 17.18 2.13
CA PRO A 109 -23.58 15.82 2.10
C PRO A 109 -22.70 14.91 1.24
N SER A 110 -22.44 13.70 1.73
CA SER A 110 -21.73 12.65 0.98
C SER A 110 -22.43 12.39 -0.36
N HIS A 111 -21.65 12.23 -1.43
CA HIS A 111 -22.12 12.03 -2.81
C HIS A 111 -22.89 13.20 -3.43
N SER A 112 -22.89 14.38 -2.80
CA SER A 112 -23.37 15.59 -3.43
C SER A 112 -22.41 16.09 -4.51
N LYS A 113 -22.89 16.92 -5.43
CA LYS A 113 -22.04 17.61 -6.42
C LYS A 113 -20.90 18.42 -5.74
N ALA A 114 -21.16 18.95 -4.55
CA ALA A 114 -20.17 19.65 -3.75
C ALA A 114 -19.12 18.69 -3.17
N ASP A 115 -19.51 17.49 -2.72
CA ASP A 115 -18.59 16.44 -2.25
C ASP A 115 -17.64 15.99 -3.37
N PHE A 116 -18.17 15.75 -4.57
CA PHE A 116 -17.35 15.44 -5.74
C PHE A 116 -16.39 16.58 -6.09
N ARG A 117 -16.85 17.84 -6.02
CA ARG A 117 -16.00 19.01 -6.29
C ARG A 117 -14.88 19.12 -5.25
N VAL A 118 -15.16 18.91 -3.97
CA VAL A 118 -14.14 18.92 -2.91
C VAL A 118 -13.13 17.80 -3.11
N LYS A 119 -13.58 16.58 -3.39
CA LYS A 119 -12.71 15.43 -3.69
C LYS A 119 -11.83 15.69 -4.91
N SER A 120 -12.40 16.19 -6.00
CA SER A 120 -11.61 16.55 -7.20
C SER A 120 -10.62 17.69 -6.93
N LEU A 121 -10.93 18.65 -6.05
CA LEU A 121 -9.98 19.71 -5.68
C LEU A 121 -8.82 19.17 -4.83
N LEU A 122 -9.07 18.18 -3.97
CA LEU A 122 -8.07 17.54 -3.12
C LEU A 122 -7.20 16.52 -3.87
N GLU A 123 -7.78 15.78 -4.83
CA GLU A 123 -7.05 14.85 -5.70
C GLU A 123 -6.10 15.59 -6.66
N ASN A 124 -6.45 16.82 -7.05
CA ASN A 124 -5.58 17.70 -7.83
C ASN A 124 -4.59 18.42 -6.93
N ASP A 125 -3.62 17.66 -6.45
CA ASP A 125 -2.50 17.92 -5.54
C ASP A 125 -1.60 19.13 -5.94
N ARG A 126 -2.19 20.31 -6.14
CA ARG A 126 -1.51 21.59 -6.41
C ARG A 126 -1.95 22.73 -5.50
N ILE A 127 -2.78 22.48 -4.49
CA ILE A 127 -3.21 23.52 -3.55
C ILE A 127 -2.61 23.25 -2.16
N GLY A 128 -1.33 23.64 -1.99
CA GLY A 128 -0.65 23.91 -0.71
C GLY A 128 -0.12 22.69 0.06
N ALA A 129 1.15 22.32 0.06
CA ALA A 129 2.33 23.13 0.38
C ALA A 129 2.21 23.99 1.66
N PHE A 130 1.40 23.58 2.66
CA PHE A 130 1.31 24.28 3.95
C PHE A 130 1.89 23.53 5.16
N TYR A 131 2.38 22.32 4.98
CA TYR A 131 3.23 21.66 5.97
C TYR A 131 4.47 21.09 5.27
N ARG A 132 5.49 21.94 5.12
CA ARG A 132 6.88 21.50 5.21
C ARG A 132 7.35 21.74 6.63
#